data_AF-A0A850SPT9-F1
#
_entry.id   AF-A0A850SPT9-F1
#
_cell.length_a   1.000
_cell.length_b   1.000
_cell.length_c   1.000
_cell.angle_alpha   90.00
_cell.angle_beta   90.00
_cell.angle_gamma   90.00
#
_symmetry.space_group_name_H-M   'P 1'
#
loop_
_entity.id
_entity.type
_entity.pdbx_description
1 polymer ?
#
loop_
_entity_poly.entity_id
_entity_poly.type
_entity_poly.pdbx_seq_one_letter_code
_entity_poly.pdbx_strand_id
1 'polypeptide(L)'
;AIGRSTCSSLESCLAVAANPYYNPSDPEFTGDCADMAYVLRAYFAWKNGLPFSYQNAMRTADGKPEDLRYSSNGNVIASRRDAIGEKPVSAATFIGRIGGEVSTAMFRTHPDNGDGALFDDFYPVKINREAVRPGVLAYDIYGHVGIVYDILEDGRVLVIASHPDRSVTRTTYGANFLRSKPDLGAGLKGWRPIALEGARLLPDGSYAGGRIRAAKNADIPYYSMEQFLGNRPNPSGDWRYGDFVVGGRAVSYFDFIRRSLAHPNFAYNPVDELRHGMQTICGAVRDRKVAVERAVSAGFPKRAPPPRLPPNIFGTYGDWENYSTPSRDARLKVSFIDLKRTIKELVDHYNAGDTDVRYDGADLPRALWEAYQQEKDACTFTYWRSDDSRIRMHIGHVQDRLWDLSFDPYHCPERRWGASGDEFATCTDDELKTRWYEAQRYLRYQAERTYDVRMDFALDELKPPSKAPPEKGGLGVEAPADADLRAYLAGLNAFPLSALEEEPEIVLAAGAPVEPEPQLPAWHAKILNGWTKPKP
;
A
#
# COMPACT_ATOMS: atom_id res chain seq x y z
N ALA A 1 -13.46 3.55 -12.84
CA ALA A 1 -14.76 3.94 -12.25
C ALA A 1 -14.81 3.64 -10.76
N ILE A 2 -14.82 2.36 -10.33
CA ILE A 2 -14.80 1.97 -8.90
C ILE A 2 -13.70 2.67 -8.10
N GLY A 3 -12.48 2.67 -8.63
CA GLY A 3 -11.34 3.36 -8.02
C GLY A 3 -11.60 4.84 -7.69
N ARG A 4 -12.36 5.53 -8.55
CA ARG A 4 -12.76 6.95 -8.42
C ARG A 4 -14.03 7.19 -7.58
N SER A 5 -14.63 6.15 -7.00
CA SER A 5 -15.85 6.28 -6.21
C SER A 5 -15.56 6.46 -4.72
N THR A 6 -16.60 6.67 -3.91
CA THR A 6 -16.53 6.75 -2.44
C THR A 6 -16.67 5.41 -1.72
N CYS A 7 -16.66 4.29 -2.44
CA CYS A 7 -16.79 2.98 -1.80
C CYS A 7 -15.64 2.70 -0.80
N SER A 8 -15.98 2.01 0.29
CA SER A 8 -15.11 1.83 1.46
C SER A 8 -14.94 0.37 1.87
N SER A 9 -15.56 -0.56 1.14
CA SER A 9 -15.48 -2.00 1.31
C SER A 9 -15.63 -2.69 -0.05
N LEU A 10 -15.25 -3.96 -0.20
CA LEU A 10 -15.40 -4.66 -1.48
C LEU A 10 -16.87 -4.74 -1.92
N GLU A 11 -17.76 -5.00 -0.98
CA GLU A 11 -19.20 -5.11 -1.17
C GLU A 11 -19.78 -3.77 -1.64
N SER A 12 -19.44 -2.68 -0.95
CA SER A 12 -19.86 -1.34 -1.37
C SER A 12 -19.23 -0.92 -2.70
N CYS A 13 -18.02 -1.38 -3.01
CA CYS A 13 -17.36 -1.13 -4.30
C CYS A 13 -18.01 -1.91 -5.46
N LEU A 14 -18.59 -3.08 -5.19
CA LEU A 14 -19.39 -3.81 -6.17
C LEU A 14 -20.78 -3.17 -6.33
N ALA A 15 -21.40 -2.71 -5.25
CA ALA A 15 -22.74 -2.12 -5.25
C ALA A 15 -22.78 -0.64 -5.66
N VAL A 16 -21.63 0.02 -5.83
CA VAL A 16 -21.57 1.44 -6.17
C VAL A 16 -22.14 1.70 -7.56
N ALA A 17 -22.83 2.83 -7.73
CA ALA A 17 -23.42 3.23 -9.02
C ALA A 17 -22.39 3.32 -10.17
N ALA A 18 -21.10 3.47 -9.84
CA ALA A 18 -20.00 3.47 -10.81
C ALA A 18 -19.68 2.06 -11.39
N ASN A 19 -20.25 0.98 -10.83
CA ASN A 19 -20.18 -0.37 -11.38
C ASN A 19 -21.41 -0.64 -12.27
N PRO A 20 -21.29 -0.63 -13.61
CA PRO A 20 -22.43 -0.82 -14.50
C PRO A 20 -22.98 -2.26 -14.51
N TYR A 21 -22.26 -3.21 -13.93
CA TYR A 21 -22.62 -4.63 -13.94
C TYR A 21 -23.33 -5.09 -12.67
N TYR A 22 -23.52 -4.21 -11.69
CA TYR A 22 -24.15 -4.55 -10.41
C TYR A 22 -25.63 -4.91 -10.58
N ASN A 23 -26.05 -6.01 -9.97
CA ASN A 23 -27.44 -6.37 -9.78
C ASN A 23 -27.70 -6.63 -8.29
N PRO A 24 -28.76 -6.07 -7.68
CA PRO A 24 -29.12 -6.34 -6.28
C PRO A 24 -29.33 -7.83 -5.92
N SER A 25 -29.58 -8.70 -6.91
CA SER A 25 -29.68 -10.15 -6.71
C SER A 25 -28.34 -10.87 -6.75
N ASP A 26 -27.23 -10.16 -6.99
CA ASP A 26 -25.91 -10.75 -6.98
C ASP A 26 -25.50 -11.18 -5.56
N PRO A 27 -24.71 -12.25 -5.42
CA PRO A 27 -24.15 -12.60 -4.13
C PRO A 27 -23.24 -11.51 -3.57
N GLU A 28 -23.19 -11.39 -2.25
CA GLU A 28 -22.21 -10.57 -1.57
C GLU A 28 -20.83 -11.24 -1.64
N PHE A 29 -19.80 -10.47 -2.00
CA PHE A 29 -18.41 -10.92 -2.03
C PHE A 29 -17.56 -10.03 -1.14
N THR A 30 -16.89 -10.65 -0.19
CA THR A 30 -16.01 -10.00 0.78
C THR A 30 -14.57 -10.49 0.57
N GLY A 31 -13.58 -9.69 0.93
CA GLY A 31 -12.20 -10.20 0.92
C GLY A 31 -11.13 -9.12 1.07
N ASP A 32 -9.90 -9.59 1.31
CA ASP A 32 -8.72 -8.76 1.44
C ASP A 32 -8.16 -8.31 0.07
N CYS A 33 -6.98 -7.71 0.07
CA CYS A 33 -6.34 -7.16 -1.12
C CYS A 33 -6.18 -8.15 -2.28
N ALA A 34 -5.86 -9.42 -2.01
CA ALA A 34 -5.69 -10.45 -3.02
C ALA A 34 -7.06 -10.90 -3.53
N ASP A 35 -8.03 -11.07 -2.62
CA ASP A 35 -9.40 -11.42 -2.97
C ASP A 35 -10.04 -10.36 -3.86
N MET A 36 -9.92 -9.08 -3.53
CA MET A 36 -10.48 -7.99 -4.32
C MET A 36 -9.95 -8.01 -5.76
N ALA A 37 -8.66 -8.30 -5.97
CA ALA A 37 -8.08 -8.42 -7.30
C ALA A 37 -8.74 -9.53 -8.12
N TYR A 38 -8.86 -10.72 -7.54
CA TYR A 38 -9.46 -11.88 -8.22
C TYR A 38 -10.97 -11.76 -8.35
N VAL A 39 -11.69 -11.33 -7.31
CA VAL A 39 -13.15 -11.15 -7.30
C VAL A 39 -13.56 -10.14 -8.36
N LEU A 40 -12.94 -8.96 -8.44
CA LEU A 40 -13.30 -7.97 -9.46
C LEU A 40 -13.04 -8.49 -10.88
N ARG A 41 -11.94 -9.24 -11.08
CA ARG A 41 -11.63 -9.87 -12.38
C ARG A 41 -12.64 -10.96 -12.74
N ALA A 42 -12.97 -11.84 -11.80
CA ALA A 42 -13.92 -12.93 -11.96
C ALA A 42 -15.34 -12.41 -12.19
N TYR A 43 -15.74 -11.38 -11.44
CA TYR A 43 -17.03 -10.72 -11.56
C TYR A 43 -17.20 -10.07 -12.94
N PHE A 44 -16.18 -9.35 -13.41
CA PHE A 44 -16.18 -8.80 -14.76
C PHE A 44 -16.29 -9.91 -15.82
N ALA A 45 -15.54 -11.01 -15.66
CA ALA A 45 -15.58 -12.13 -16.59
C ALA A 45 -16.96 -12.80 -16.62
N TRP A 46 -17.56 -13.06 -15.46
CA TRP A 46 -18.91 -13.61 -15.34
C TRP A 46 -19.94 -12.74 -16.07
N LYS A 47 -19.94 -11.44 -15.80
CA LYS A 47 -20.94 -10.50 -16.36
C LYS A 47 -20.81 -10.29 -17.86
N ASN A 48 -19.67 -10.68 -18.45
CA ASN A 48 -19.40 -10.59 -19.89
C ASN A 48 -19.29 -11.96 -20.58
N GLY A 49 -19.57 -13.07 -19.89
CA GLY A 49 -19.45 -14.41 -20.46
C GLY A 49 -18.03 -14.78 -20.91
N LEU A 50 -17.00 -14.21 -20.26
CA LEU A 50 -15.60 -14.45 -20.59
C LEU A 50 -15.04 -15.67 -19.84
N PRO A 51 -14.03 -16.37 -20.39
CA PRO A 51 -13.35 -17.44 -19.67
C PRO A 51 -12.64 -16.90 -18.42
N PHE A 52 -12.63 -17.71 -17.37
CA PHE A 52 -11.94 -17.39 -16.13
C PHE A 52 -11.28 -18.63 -15.52
N SER A 53 -10.08 -18.43 -15.00
CA SER A 53 -9.26 -19.44 -14.32
C SER A 53 -8.32 -18.71 -13.38
N TYR A 54 -7.96 -19.35 -12.27
CA TYR A 54 -6.97 -18.83 -11.36
C TYR A 54 -6.12 -19.95 -10.74
N GLN A 55 -4.90 -19.63 -10.36
CA GLN A 55 -4.08 -20.49 -9.53
C GLN A 55 -4.70 -20.59 -8.13
N ASN A 56 -4.92 -21.80 -7.62
CA ASN A 56 -5.64 -22.02 -6.36
C ASN A 56 -4.83 -22.79 -5.31
N ALA A 57 -3.61 -23.22 -5.65
CA ALA A 57 -2.65 -23.73 -4.69
C ALA A 57 -1.23 -23.41 -5.14
N MET A 58 -0.38 -23.12 -4.16
CA MET A 58 1.03 -22.77 -4.34
C MET A 58 1.91 -23.70 -3.50
N ARG A 59 3.16 -23.84 -3.90
CA ARG A 59 4.22 -24.42 -3.07
C ARG A 59 5.47 -23.55 -3.17
N THR A 60 6.31 -23.55 -2.15
CA THR A 60 7.61 -22.88 -2.21
C THR A 60 8.44 -23.44 -3.36
N ALA A 61 9.14 -22.54 -4.06
CA ALA A 61 9.93 -22.92 -5.23
C ALA A 61 11.08 -23.89 -4.87
N ASP A 62 11.65 -23.73 -3.67
CA ASP A 62 12.73 -24.54 -3.13
C ASP A 62 12.27 -25.70 -2.23
N GLY A 63 10.96 -25.87 -2.04
CA GLY A 63 10.37 -26.93 -1.22
C GLY A 63 10.50 -26.73 0.29
N LYS A 64 10.95 -25.57 0.78
CA LYS A 64 11.03 -25.28 2.21
C LYS A 64 9.64 -25.07 2.84
N PRO A 65 9.44 -25.45 4.11
CA PRO A 65 8.18 -25.25 4.82
C PRO A 65 8.05 -23.81 5.33
N GLU A 66 7.97 -22.82 4.43
CA GLU A 66 7.76 -21.41 4.77
C GLU A 66 6.30 -20.99 4.57
N ASP A 67 5.87 -19.88 5.19
CA ASP A 67 4.62 -19.22 4.81
C ASP A 67 4.72 -18.78 3.33
N LEU A 68 3.82 -19.30 2.50
CA LEU A 68 3.80 -19.04 1.07
C LEU A 68 3.64 -17.55 0.73
N ARG A 69 3.04 -16.75 1.61
CA ARG A 69 2.92 -15.29 1.41
C ARG A 69 4.27 -14.59 1.47
N TYR A 70 5.23 -15.16 2.18
CA TYR A 70 6.51 -14.53 2.54
C TYR A 70 7.75 -15.38 2.20
N SER A 71 7.60 -16.45 1.40
CA SER A 71 8.69 -17.40 1.08
C SER A 71 9.95 -16.76 0.50
N SER A 72 11.13 -17.20 0.93
CA SER A 72 12.41 -16.52 0.62
C SER A 72 12.80 -16.64 -0.86
N ASN A 73 12.36 -17.72 -1.52
CA ASN A 73 12.70 -18.05 -2.91
C ASN A 73 11.47 -18.05 -3.84
N GLY A 74 10.38 -17.42 -3.39
CA GLY A 74 9.14 -17.39 -4.14
C GLY A 74 8.44 -18.74 -4.21
N ASN A 75 7.41 -18.79 -5.04
CA ASN A 75 6.51 -19.92 -5.16
C ASN A 75 6.40 -20.39 -6.60
N VAL A 76 5.91 -21.62 -6.72
CA VAL A 76 5.45 -22.21 -7.98
C VAL A 76 4.02 -22.68 -7.82
N ILE A 77 3.27 -22.64 -8.92
CA ILE A 77 1.87 -23.04 -8.97
C ILE A 77 1.79 -24.56 -8.78
N ALA A 78 0.96 -25.01 -7.83
CA ALA A 78 0.71 -26.42 -7.54
C ALA A 78 -0.60 -26.92 -8.15
N SER A 79 -1.63 -26.06 -8.24
CA SER A 79 -2.87 -26.36 -8.94
C SER A 79 -3.57 -25.09 -9.41
N ARG A 80 -4.50 -25.28 -10.35
CA ARG A 80 -5.37 -24.23 -10.89
C ARG A 80 -6.83 -24.63 -10.79
N ARG A 81 -7.70 -23.63 -10.71
CA ARG A 81 -9.15 -23.78 -10.81
C ARG A 81 -9.66 -23.12 -12.07
N ASP A 82 -10.25 -23.93 -12.95
CA ASP A 82 -10.85 -23.48 -14.19
C ASP A 82 -12.37 -23.42 -14.05
N ALA A 83 -13.00 -22.36 -14.57
CA ALA A 83 -14.45 -22.27 -14.70
C ALA A 83 -14.95 -23.10 -15.90
N ILE A 84 -14.63 -24.40 -15.91
CA ILE A 84 -14.97 -25.35 -16.97
C ILE A 84 -15.75 -26.53 -16.37
N GLY A 85 -16.81 -26.94 -17.06
CA GLY A 85 -17.57 -28.15 -16.74
C GLY A 85 -18.42 -28.62 -17.90
N GLU A 86 -19.00 -29.82 -17.79
CA GLU A 86 -19.96 -30.35 -18.78
C GLU A 86 -21.24 -29.49 -18.88
N LYS A 87 -21.51 -28.70 -17.85
CA LYS A 87 -22.58 -27.71 -17.74
C LYS A 87 -21.97 -26.36 -17.30
N PRO A 88 -22.66 -25.23 -17.54
CA PRO A 88 -22.23 -23.93 -17.07
C PRO A 88 -21.94 -23.92 -15.57
N VAL A 89 -20.83 -23.29 -15.19
CA VAL A 89 -20.39 -23.19 -13.79
C VAL A 89 -21.15 -22.05 -13.10
N SER A 90 -21.67 -22.31 -11.90
CA SER A 90 -22.29 -21.26 -11.08
C SER A 90 -21.26 -20.23 -10.66
N ALA A 91 -21.41 -18.99 -11.13
CA ALA A 91 -20.51 -17.90 -10.77
C ALA A 91 -20.54 -17.58 -9.27
N ALA A 92 -21.71 -17.63 -8.63
CA ALA A 92 -21.85 -17.43 -7.19
C ALA A 92 -20.97 -18.42 -6.40
N THR A 93 -21.06 -19.70 -6.74
CA THR A 93 -20.27 -20.76 -6.08
C THR A 93 -18.79 -20.69 -6.46
N PHE A 94 -18.46 -20.28 -7.68
CA PHE A 94 -17.08 -20.20 -8.15
C PHE A 94 -16.34 -19.02 -7.55
N ILE A 95 -16.90 -17.80 -7.64
CA ILE A 95 -16.31 -16.58 -7.08
C ILE A 95 -16.27 -16.67 -5.55
N GLY A 96 -17.29 -17.24 -4.92
CA GLY A 96 -17.33 -17.43 -3.46
C GLY A 96 -16.20 -18.31 -2.89
N ARG A 97 -15.46 -19.05 -3.72
CA ARG A 97 -14.27 -19.82 -3.29
C ARG A 97 -13.01 -18.99 -3.16
N ILE A 98 -12.94 -17.84 -3.83
CA ILE A 98 -11.73 -17.02 -3.92
C ILE A 98 -11.20 -16.70 -2.52
N GLY A 99 -12.05 -16.20 -1.62
CA GLY A 99 -11.65 -15.83 -0.25
C GLY A 99 -11.08 -16.96 0.62
N GLY A 100 -11.28 -18.23 0.23
CA GLY A 100 -10.72 -19.39 0.93
C GLY A 100 -9.52 -20.03 0.22
N GLU A 101 -9.24 -19.62 -1.02
CA GLU A 101 -8.21 -20.24 -1.87
C GLU A 101 -7.11 -19.25 -2.23
N VAL A 102 -7.42 -17.95 -2.27
CA VAL A 102 -6.55 -16.87 -2.73
C VAL A 102 -5.82 -16.20 -1.57
N SER A 103 -4.55 -15.86 -1.82
CA SER A 103 -3.75 -14.99 -0.96
C SER A 103 -2.64 -14.34 -1.77
N THR A 104 -1.86 -13.45 -1.14
CA THR A 104 -0.71 -12.80 -1.78
C THR A 104 0.39 -13.77 -2.22
N ALA A 105 0.38 -15.02 -1.73
CA ALA A 105 1.27 -16.09 -2.19
C ALA A 105 1.21 -16.32 -3.71
N MET A 106 0.08 -16.01 -4.34
CA MET A 106 -0.17 -16.22 -5.76
C MET A 106 0.59 -15.25 -6.65
N PHE A 107 0.94 -14.09 -6.12
CA PHE A 107 1.64 -13.04 -6.82
C PHE A 107 3.16 -13.24 -6.76
N ARG A 108 3.62 -14.16 -5.89
CA ARG A 108 5.02 -14.38 -5.53
C ARG A 108 5.69 -15.45 -6.40
N THR A 109 5.67 -15.25 -7.70
CA THR A 109 6.11 -16.21 -8.71
C THR A 109 7.22 -15.62 -9.58
N HIS A 110 8.15 -16.48 -10.03
CA HIS A 110 9.19 -16.06 -10.96
C HIS A 110 8.60 -15.84 -12.37
N PRO A 111 8.79 -14.66 -13.01
CA PRO A 111 8.20 -14.32 -14.31
C PRO A 111 8.49 -15.29 -15.46
N ASP A 112 9.71 -15.82 -15.53
CA ASP A 112 10.12 -16.70 -16.63
C ASP A 112 9.53 -18.11 -16.54
N ASN A 113 8.99 -18.51 -15.38
CA ASN A 113 8.40 -19.84 -15.19
C ASN A 113 6.88 -19.85 -15.46
N GLY A 114 6.33 -18.72 -15.90
CA GLY A 114 4.89 -18.46 -15.90
C GLY A 114 4.10 -19.05 -17.07
N ASP A 115 4.72 -19.70 -18.06
CA ASP A 115 4.03 -20.17 -19.28
C ASP A 115 3.91 -21.70 -19.41
N GLY A 116 4.15 -22.44 -18.33
CA GLY A 116 3.97 -23.90 -18.26
C GLY A 116 2.50 -24.36 -18.20
N ALA A 117 2.28 -25.67 -17.99
CA ALA A 117 0.93 -26.24 -17.91
C ALA A 117 0.09 -25.66 -16.75
N LEU A 118 0.74 -25.36 -15.63
CA LEU A 118 0.17 -24.64 -14.49
C LEU A 118 0.56 -23.16 -14.55
N PHE A 119 0.40 -22.53 -15.72
CA PHE A 119 0.80 -21.15 -16.00
C PHE A 119 0.47 -20.18 -14.86
N ASP A 120 1.25 -19.11 -14.74
CA ASP A 120 1.03 -18.01 -13.81
C ASP A 120 -0.15 -17.15 -14.30
N ASP A 121 -1.01 -16.70 -13.39
CA ASP A 121 -2.08 -15.74 -13.70
C ASP A 121 -1.54 -14.39 -14.15
N PHE A 122 -0.26 -14.12 -13.93
CA PHE A 122 0.35 -12.82 -14.10
C PHE A 122 1.57 -12.84 -15.03
N TYR A 123 1.95 -11.64 -15.44
CA TYR A 123 3.24 -11.34 -16.06
C TYR A 123 3.69 -9.92 -15.69
N PRO A 124 5.00 -9.65 -15.59
CA PRO A 124 5.48 -8.29 -15.37
C PRO A 124 5.25 -7.43 -16.60
N VAL A 125 4.61 -6.27 -16.41
CA VAL A 125 4.33 -5.37 -17.52
C VAL A 125 5.55 -4.54 -17.89
N LYS A 126 5.68 -4.24 -19.17
CA LYS A 126 6.50 -3.12 -19.65
C LYS A 126 6.01 -1.82 -19.01
N ILE A 127 6.94 -0.93 -18.66
CA ILE A 127 6.65 0.37 -18.07
C ILE A 127 6.50 1.39 -19.21
N ASN A 128 5.28 1.47 -19.71
CA ASN A 128 4.81 2.54 -20.61
C ASN A 128 3.28 2.68 -20.49
N ARG A 129 2.73 3.76 -21.05
CA ARG A 129 1.28 4.03 -21.00
C ARG A 129 0.44 3.03 -21.80
N GLU A 130 1.04 2.28 -22.72
CA GLU A 130 0.35 1.21 -23.43
C GLU A 130 0.22 -0.06 -22.59
N ALA A 131 1.12 -0.35 -21.66
CA ALA A 131 1.13 -1.59 -20.89
C ALA A 131 0.59 -1.40 -19.47
N VAL A 132 0.94 -0.29 -18.81
CA VAL A 132 0.38 0.05 -17.49
C VAL A 132 -0.99 0.68 -17.71
N ARG A 133 -2.05 -0.01 -17.27
CA ARG A 133 -3.45 0.39 -17.48
C ARG A 133 -4.29 0.08 -16.24
N PRO A 134 -5.49 0.69 -16.09
CA PRO A 134 -6.44 0.26 -15.08
C PRO A 134 -6.70 -1.25 -15.13
N GLY A 135 -6.59 -1.92 -13.98
CA GLY A 135 -6.66 -3.37 -13.82
C GLY A 135 -5.30 -4.08 -13.72
N VAL A 136 -4.19 -3.40 -14.04
CA VAL A 136 -2.84 -3.86 -13.65
C VAL A 136 -2.74 -3.92 -12.13
N LEU A 137 -2.02 -4.90 -11.62
CA LEU A 137 -1.86 -5.15 -10.19
C LEU A 137 -0.52 -4.58 -9.73
N ALA A 138 -0.50 -3.88 -8.61
CA ALA A 138 0.70 -3.49 -7.90
C ALA A 138 0.94 -4.50 -6.78
N TYR A 139 2.03 -5.26 -6.86
CA TYR A 139 2.36 -6.28 -5.87
C TYR A 139 3.58 -5.89 -5.03
N ASP A 140 3.39 -5.91 -3.72
CA ASP A 140 4.39 -5.74 -2.70
C ASP A 140 4.71 -7.10 -2.07
N ILE A 141 5.99 -7.47 -2.06
CA ILE A 141 6.47 -8.78 -1.56
C ILE A 141 6.18 -9.03 -0.08
N TYR A 142 5.66 -8.02 0.60
CA TYR A 142 5.28 -8.01 2.00
C TYR A 142 3.77 -8.14 2.20
N GLY A 143 3.11 -8.84 1.28
CA GLY A 143 1.72 -9.24 1.46
C GLY A 143 0.73 -8.10 1.25
N HIS A 144 0.99 -7.23 0.26
CA HIS A 144 0.01 -6.24 -0.18
C HIS A 144 -0.15 -6.28 -1.69
N VAL A 145 -1.40 -6.26 -2.13
CA VAL A 145 -1.77 -6.17 -3.54
C VAL A 145 -2.66 -4.95 -3.70
N GLY A 146 -2.43 -4.19 -4.76
CA GLY A 146 -3.33 -3.11 -5.15
C GLY A 146 -3.70 -3.21 -6.61
N ILE A 147 -4.79 -2.58 -6.99
CA ILE A 147 -5.27 -2.53 -8.37
C ILE A 147 -5.06 -1.11 -8.87
N VAL A 148 -4.28 -0.96 -9.93
CA VAL A 148 -4.15 0.29 -10.66
C VAL A 148 -5.53 0.66 -11.18
N TYR A 149 -6.02 1.86 -10.86
CA TYR A 149 -7.30 2.35 -11.37
C TYR A 149 -7.16 3.61 -12.21
N ASP A 150 -6.00 4.27 -12.18
CA ASP A 150 -5.71 5.45 -12.97
C ASP A 150 -4.20 5.74 -13.08
N ILE A 151 -3.83 6.55 -14.07
CA ILE A 151 -2.46 7.05 -14.27
C ILE A 151 -2.57 8.53 -14.65
N LEU A 152 -2.14 9.40 -13.74
CA LEU A 152 -2.21 10.85 -13.93
C LEU A 152 -1.18 11.33 -14.95
N GLU A 153 -1.29 12.59 -15.40
CA GLU A 153 -0.42 13.17 -16.45
C GLU A 153 1.06 13.22 -16.04
N ASP A 154 1.33 13.41 -14.74
CA ASP A 154 2.65 13.34 -14.10
C ASP A 154 3.21 11.91 -14.00
N GLY A 155 2.49 10.91 -14.51
CA GLY A 155 2.87 9.49 -14.45
C GLY A 155 2.61 8.83 -13.09
N ARG A 156 1.95 9.52 -12.16
CA ARG A 156 1.54 8.95 -10.87
C ARG A 156 0.49 7.88 -11.08
N VAL A 157 0.80 6.67 -10.61
CA VAL A 157 -0.08 5.50 -10.70
C VAL A 157 -0.94 5.43 -9.45
N LEU A 158 -2.27 5.49 -9.63
CA LEU A 158 -3.24 5.46 -8.55
C LEU A 158 -3.74 4.03 -8.33
N VAL A 159 -3.75 3.62 -7.07
CA VAL A 159 -4.00 2.24 -6.65
C VAL A 159 -5.15 2.19 -5.65
N ILE A 160 -6.02 1.19 -5.78
CA ILE A 160 -7.09 0.87 -4.81
C ILE A 160 -6.86 -0.53 -4.27
N ALA A 161 -7.07 -0.74 -2.97
CA ALA A 161 -6.90 -2.04 -2.34
C ALA A 161 -7.86 -2.19 -1.15
N SER A 162 -8.43 -3.39 -0.98
CA SER A 162 -9.08 -3.77 0.27
C SER A 162 -8.07 -4.31 1.27
N HIS A 163 -8.48 -4.43 2.53
CA HIS A 163 -7.65 -4.87 3.65
C HIS A 163 -8.37 -5.97 4.47
N PRO A 164 -7.64 -6.74 5.31
CA PRO A 164 -8.25 -7.76 6.18
C PRO A 164 -9.34 -7.22 7.11
N ASP A 165 -9.24 -5.94 7.47
CA ASP A 165 -10.24 -5.20 8.24
C ASP A 165 -11.50 -4.83 7.42
N ARG A 166 -11.62 -5.27 6.15
CA ARG A 166 -12.67 -4.97 5.16
C ARG A 166 -12.72 -3.51 4.67
N SER A 167 -11.81 -2.65 5.12
CA SER A 167 -11.70 -1.31 4.57
C SER A 167 -11.12 -1.37 3.15
N VAL A 168 -11.47 -0.37 2.33
CA VAL A 168 -10.87 -0.11 1.02
C VAL A 168 -10.19 1.24 1.04
N THR A 169 -8.90 1.26 0.71
CA THR A 169 -8.11 2.48 0.68
C THR A 169 -7.62 2.79 -0.74
N ARG A 170 -7.25 4.05 -0.95
CA ARG A 170 -6.70 4.55 -2.21
C ARG A 170 -5.35 5.18 -1.91
N THR A 171 -4.33 4.77 -2.66
CA THR A 171 -2.95 5.21 -2.50
C THR A 171 -2.30 5.39 -3.87
N THR A 172 -1.01 5.70 -3.87
CA THR A 172 -0.17 5.75 -5.05
C THR A 172 0.80 4.57 -5.04
N TYR A 173 1.15 4.07 -6.21
CA TYR A 173 2.27 3.15 -6.35
C TYR A 173 3.61 3.91 -6.23
N GLY A 174 4.50 3.42 -5.38
CA GLY A 174 5.78 4.05 -5.01
C GLY A 174 6.52 3.17 -4.02
N ALA A 175 7.38 3.77 -3.19
CA ALA A 175 8.23 3.04 -2.21
C ALA A 175 7.45 2.20 -1.18
N ASN A 176 6.15 2.43 -1.03
CA ASN A 176 5.22 1.58 -0.27
C ASN A 176 4.98 0.19 -0.89
N PHE A 177 5.41 -0.05 -2.14
CA PHE A 177 5.42 -1.36 -2.81
C PHE A 177 6.86 -1.75 -3.14
N LEU A 178 7.47 -2.61 -2.35
CA LEU A 178 8.91 -2.83 -2.42
C LEU A 178 9.33 -3.57 -3.72
N ARG A 179 10.34 -3.05 -4.43
CA ARG A 179 11.02 -3.76 -5.51
C ARG A 179 11.91 -4.87 -4.95
N SER A 180 11.95 -6.01 -5.62
CA SER A 180 12.79 -7.14 -5.22
C SER A 180 13.30 -7.96 -6.40
N LYS A 181 13.98 -9.07 -6.09
CA LYS A 181 14.47 -10.06 -7.07
C LYS A 181 13.32 -10.69 -7.88
N PRO A 182 13.59 -11.16 -9.12
CA PRO A 182 12.59 -11.83 -9.96
C PRO A 182 11.82 -12.96 -9.28
N ASP A 183 12.48 -13.78 -8.45
CA ASP A 183 11.85 -14.91 -7.74
C ASP A 183 10.60 -14.52 -6.97
N LEU A 184 10.55 -13.28 -6.46
CA LEU A 184 9.46 -12.81 -5.63
C LEU A 184 8.39 -12.08 -6.44
N GLY A 185 8.60 -11.84 -7.74
CA GLY A 185 7.58 -11.31 -8.64
C GLY A 185 7.11 -9.89 -8.34
N ALA A 186 7.84 -9.08 -7.57
CA ALA A 186 7.45 -7.73 -7.18
C ALA A 186 7.04 -6.81 -8.35
N GLY A 187 6.23 -5.79 -8.06
CA GLY A 187 5.99 -4.66 -8.94
C GLY A 187 4.67 -4.70 -9.70
N LEU A 188 4.63 -4.10 -10.89
CA LEU A 188 3.42 -3.99 -11.71
C LEU A 188 3.21 -5.26 -12.55
N LYS A 189 2.04 -5.89 -12.40
CA LYS A 189 1.68 -7.16 -13.03
C LYS A 189 0.41 -7.04 -13.87
N GLY A 190 0.47 -7.54 -15.10
CA GLY A 190 -0.69 -7.71 -15.96
C GLY A 190 -1.31 -9.08 -15.76
N TRP A 191 -2.62 -9.20 -16.00
CA TRP A 191 -3.30 -10.50 -16.07
C TRP A 191 -2.92 -11.22 -17.36
N ARG A 192 -2.35 -12.42 -17.25
CA ARG A 192 -2.00 -13.26 -18.39
C ARG A 192 -3.24 -13.51 -19.25
N PRO A 193 -3.20 -13.23 -20.56
CA PRO A 193 -4.31 -13.55 -21.45
C PRO A 193 -4.60 -15.04 -21.46
N ILE A 194 -5.87 -15.40 -21.34
CA ILE A 194 -6.37 -16.78 -21.41
C ILE A 194 -7.48 -16.90 -22.45
N ALA A 195 -7.61 -18.09 -23.03
CA ALA A 195 -8.66 -18.46 -23.97
C ALA A 195 -9.28 -19.82 -23.57
N LEU A 196 -10.56 -19.98 -23.88
CA LEU A 196 -11.25 -21.27 -23.79
C LEU A 196 -11.21 -21.93 -25.17
N GLU A 197 -10.48 -23.04 -25.28
CA GLU A 197 -10.37 -23.82 -26.51
C GLU A 197 -11.26 -25.07 -26.46
N GLY A 198 -11.90 -25.42 -27.58
CA GLY A 198 -12.63 -26.68 -27.73
C GLY A 198 -13.93 -26.78 -26.93
N ALA A 199 -14.48 -25.67 -26.43
CA ALA A 199 -15.78 -25.64 -25.78
C ALA A 199 -16.92 -25.70 -26.81
N ARG A 200 -18.06 -26.26 -26.38
CA ARG A 200 -19.30 -26.31 -27.17
C ARG A 200 -20.19 -25.15 -26.77
N LEU A 201 -20.74 -24.44 -27.76
CA LEU A 201 -21.78 -23.43 -27.54
C LEU A 201 -23.14 -24.14 -27.37
N LEU A 202 -23.81 -23.88 -26.26
CA LEU A 202 -25.15 -24.39 -25.96
C LEU A 202 -26.24 -23.48 -26.54
N PRO A 203 -27.49 -23.95 -26.70
CA PRO A 203 -28.58 -23.15 -27.27
C PRO A 203 -28.91 -21.86 -26.52
N ASP A 204 -28.60 -21.80 -25.22
CA ASP A 204 -28.78 -20.61 -24.37
C ASP A 204 -27.61 -19.60 -24.48
N GLY A 205 -26.63 -19.87 -25.35
CA GLY A 205 -25.45 -19.03 -25.55
C GLY A 205 -24.30 -19.30 -24.58
N SER A 206 -24.47 -20.23 -23.63
CA SER A 206 -23.40 -20.60 -22.69
C SER A 206 -22.40 -21.59 -23.28
N TYR A 207 -21.19 -21.64 -22.73
CA TYR A 207 -20.15 -22.58 -23.14
C TYR A 207 -20.06 -23.78 -22.18
N ALA A 208 -19.85 -24.97 -22.73
CA ALA A 208 -19.66 -26.22 -21.99
C ALA A 208 -18.44 -27.01 -22.47
N GLY A 209 -17.67 -27.56 -21.53
CA GLY A 209 -16.43 -28.29 -21.77
C GLY A 209 -15.29 -27.39 -22.26
N GLY A 210 -14.34 -27.98 -22.99
CA GLY A 210 -13.13 -27.31 -23.46
C GLY A 210 -11.98 -27.33 -22.45
N ARG A 211 -10.98 -26.49 -22.68
CA ARG A 211 -9.81 -26.32 -21.81
C ARG A 211 -9.36 -24.86 -21.79
N ILE A 212 -8.84 -24.39 -20.66
CA ILE A 212 -8.19 -23.09 -20.60
C ILE A 212 -6.77 -23.21 -21.15
N ARG A 213 -6.40 -22.25 -22.00
CA ARG A 213 -5.03 -22.07 -22.46
C ARG A 213 -4.60 -20.63 -22.24
N ALA A 214 -3.39 -20.45 -21.73
CA ALA A 214 -2.79 -19.14 -21.54
C ALA A 214 -1.80 -18.77 -22.64
N ALA A 215 -1.63 -17.47 -22.87
CA ALA A 215 -0.58 -16.95 -23.74
C ALA A 215 0.80 -17.22 -23.15
N LYS A 216 1.77 -17.58 -24.02
CA LYS A 216 3.17 -17.71 -23.62
C LYS A 216 3.82 -16.35 -23.43
N ASN A 217 4.92 -16.27 -22.68
CA ASN A 217 5.62 -14.99 -22.47
C ASN A 217 6.01 -14.33 -23.80
N ALA A 218 6.47 -15.12 -24.77
CA ALA A 218 6.83 -14.65 -26.12
C ALA A 218 5.65 -14.08 -26.92
N ASP A 219 4.41 -14.46 -26.59
CA ASP A 219 3.19 -14.03 -27.29
C ASP A 219 2.51 -12.83 -26.60
N ILE A 220 3.03 -12.36 -25.47
CA ILE A 220 2.46 -11.24 -24.70
C ILE A 220 3.23 -9.96 -25.06
N PRO A 221 2.65 -9.02 -25.83
CA PRO A 221 3.36 -7.84 -26.33
C PRO A 221 3.91 -6.91 -25.22
N TYR A 222 3.31 -7.00 -24.04
CA TYR A 222 3.64 -6.16 -22.89
C TYR A 222 4.45 -6.89 -21.82
N TYR A 223 4.93 -8.11 -22.07
CA TYR A 223 5.87 -8.79 -21.17
C TYR A 223 7.21 -8.03 -21.14
N SER A 224 7.72 -7.70 -19.96
CA SER A 224 9.06 -7.13 -19.82
C SER A 224 9.68 -7.45 -18.46
N MET A 225 10.98 -7.77 -18.48
CA MET A 225 11.79 -7.97 -17.27
C MET A 225 12.42 -6.67 -16.75
N GLU A 226 12.17 -5.53 -17.39
CA GLU A 226 12.84 -4.26 -17.06
C GLU A 226 12.61 -3.81 -15.60
N GLN A 227 11.47 -4.14 -15.01
CA GLN A 227 11.19 -3.82 -13.60
C GLN A 227 12.18 -4.51 -12.63
N PHE A 228 12.72 -5.65 -13.04
CA PHE A 228 13.70 -6.41 -12.26
C PHE A 228 15.12 -6.11 -12.71
N LEU A 229 15.39 -6.20 -14.02
CA LEU A 229 16.75 -6.14 -14.56
C LEU A 229 17.20 -4.73 -14.95
N GLY A 230 16.32 -3.72 -14.87
CA GLY A 230 16.58 -2.39 -15.42
C GLY A 230 16.29 -2.32 -16.92
N ASN A 231 16.11 -1.11 -17.44
CA ASN A 231 16.05 -0.88 -18.89
C ASN A 231 17.44 -0.76 -19.53
N ARG A 232 18.49 -0.71 -18.69
CA ARG A 232 19.88 -0.98 -19.06
C ARG A 232 20.40 -2.10 -18.15
N PRO A 233 20.21 -3.38 -18.52
CA PRO A 233 20.56 -4.49 -17.65
C PRO A 233 22.07 -4.66 -17.50
N ASN A 234 22.47 -5.15 -16.33
CA ASN A 234 23.85 -5.52 -16.08
C ASN A 234 24.23 -6.76 -16.91
N PRO A 235 25.43 -6.82 -17.53
CA PRO A 235 25.87 -7.98 -18.29
C PRO A 235 25.90 -9.30 -17.50
N SER A 236 26.04 -9.25 -16.17
CA SER A 236 25.99 -10.43 -15.30
C SER A 236 24.58 -11.02 -15.13
N GLY A 237 23.53 -10.28 -15.49
CA GLY A 237 22.13 -10.65 -15.22
C GLY A 237 21.69 -10.44 -13.77
N ASP A 238 22.57 -9.92 -12.89
CA ASP A 238 22.19 -9.61 -11.51
C ASP A 238 21.28 -8.38 -11.43
N TRP A 239 20.05 -8.61 -11.00
CA TRP A 239 18.98 -7.61 -10.88
C TRP A 239 19.36 -6.41 -9.99
N ARG A 240 20.31 -6.58 -9.06
CA ARG A 240 20.76 -5.53 -8.14
C ARG A 240 21.58 -4.44 -8.84
N TYR A 241 22.21 -4.78 -9.97
CA TYR A 241 23.14 -3.89 -10.68
C TYR A 241 22.60 -3.40 -12.01
N GLY A 242 21.33 -3.67 -12.31
CA GLY A 242 20.64 -3.11 -13.47
C GLY A 242 20.29 -1.65 -13.26
N ASP A 243 20.51 -0.82 -14.27
CA ASP A 243 20.19 0.60 -14.20
C ASP A 243 18.81 0.91 -14.74
N PHE A 244 18.17 1.91 -14.15
CA PHE A 244 16.99 2.55 -14.71
C PHE A 244 17.38 3.93 -15.24
N VAL A 245 17.16 4.15 -16.53
CA VAL A 245 17.61 5.34 -17.23
C VAL A 245 16.45 6.03 -17.92
N VAL A 246 16.28 7.32 -17.67
CA VAL A 246 15.32 8.19 -18.37
C VAL A 246 16.06 9.42 -18.90
N GLY A 247 15.93 9.75 -20.18
CA GLY A 247 16.61 10.91 -20.78
C GLY A 247 18.14 10.85 -20.66
N GLY A 248 18.73 9.65 -20.62
CA GLY A 248 20.17 9.45 -20.45
C GLY A 248 20.68 9.54 -19.01
N ARG A 249 19.82 9.83 -18.03
CA ARG A 249 20.17 9.92 -16.60
C ARG A 249 19.73 8.66 -15.86
N ALA A 250 20.60 8.13 -15.00
CA ALA A 250 20.23 7.07 -14.08
C ALA A 250 19.31 7.65 -12.99
N VAL A 251 18.22 6.95 -12.70
CA VAL A 251 17.20 7.36 -11.71
C VAL A 251 16.82 6.16 -10.82
N SER A 252 16.11 6.42 -9.72
CA SER A 252 15.56 5.34 -8.91
C SER A 252 14.50 4.56 -9.68
N TYR A 253 14.18 3.34 -9.23
CA TYR A 253 13.12 2.52 -9.85
C TYR A 253 11.76 3.24 -9.90
N PHE A 254 11.36 3.90 -8.81
CA PHE A 254 10.06 4.57 -8.75
C PHE A 254 10.03 5.84 -9.59
N ASP A 255 11.16 6.56 -9.69
CA ASP A 255 11.29 7.69 -10.62
C ASP A 255 11.25 7.23 -12.06
N PHE A 256 11.89 6.10 -12.39
CA PHE A 256 11.78 5.50 -13.70
C PHE A 256 10.33 5.21 -14.06
N ILE A 257 9.54 4.64 -13.15
CA ILE A 257 8.11 4.40 -13.38
C ILE A 257 7.37 5.71 -13.60
N ARG A 258 7.46 6.67 -12.68
CA ARG A 258 6.74 7.94 -12.80
C ARG A 258 7.11 8.67 -14.09
N ARG A 259 8.40 8.82 -14.37
CA ARG A 259 8.89 9.55 -15.55
C ARG A 259 8.59 8.83 -16.87
N SER A 260 8.64 7.49 -16.90
CA SER A 260 8.28 6.71 -18.10
C SER A 260 6.78 6.70 -18.36
N LEU A 261 5.98 6.89 -17.31
CA LEU A 261 4.53 7.02 -17.42
C LEU A 261 4.08 8.47 -17.51
N ALA A 262 4.92 9.48 -17.31
CA ALA A 262 4.52 10.87 -17.47
C ALA A 262 4.19 11.20 -18.94
N HIS A 263 3.41 12.25 -19.17
CA HIS A 263 3.23 12.77 -20.52
C HIS A 263 4.60 13.20 -21.11
N PRO A 264 4.78 13.16 -22.43
CA PRO A 264 6.01 13.63 -23.06
C PRO A 264 6.36 15.06 -22.63
N ASN A 265 7.63 15.30 -22.30
CA ASN A 265 8.14 16.60 -21.84
C ASN A 265 7.46 17.15 -20.58
N PHE A 266 6.88 16.28 -19.73
CA PHE A 266 6.35 16.70 -18.46
C PHE A 266 7.47 17.28 -17.58
N ALA A 267 7.22 18.46 -17.01
CA ALA A 267 8.11 19.10 -16.05
C ALA A 267 7.40 19.14 -14.70
N TYR A 268 8.03 18.55 -13.68
CA TYR A 268 7.48 18.49 -12.34
C TYR A 268 7.54 19.85 -11.67
N ASN A 269 6.46 20.24 -11.02
CA ASN A 269 6.44 21.43 -10.16
C ASN A 269 6.69 20.97 -8.70
N PRO A 270 7.79 21.39 -8.05
CA PRO A 270 8.11 20.94 -6.69
C PRO A 270 7.00 21.27 -5.68
N VAL A 271 6.30 22.40 -5.86
CA VAL A 271 5.19 22.81 -4.98
C VAL A 271 4.00 21.88 -5.15
N ASP A 272 3.67 21.49 -6.39
CA ASP A 272 2.58 20.55 -6.64
C ASP A 272 2.94 19.16 -6.10
N GLU A 273 4.17 18.68 -6.28
CA GLU A 273 4.61 17.39 -5.74
C GLU A 273 4.55 17.37 -4.19
N LEU A 274 4.94 18.46 -3.53
CA LEU A 274 4.81 18.61 -2.08
C LEU A 274 3.35 18.48 -1.65
N ARG A 275 2.43 19.18 -2.32
CA ARG A 275 1.00 19.13 -1.99
C ARG A 275 0.41 17.73 -2.14
N HIS A 276 0.72 17.05 -3.25
CA HIS A 276 0.24 15.69 -3.48
C HIS A 276 0.82 14.70 -2.46
N GLY A 277 2.10 14.85 -2.10
CA GLY A 277 2.74 14.06 -1.06
C GLY A 277 2.03 14.23 0.29
N MET A 278 1.83 15.47 0.73
CA MET A 278 1.13 15.79 1.98
C MET A 278 -0.32 15.25 1.99
N GLN A 279 -1.06 15.35 0.88
CA GLN A 279 -2.41 14.79 0.77
C GLN A 279 -2.42 13.26 0.81
N THR A 280 -1.40 12.61 0.26
CA THR A 280 -1.23 11.15 0.31
C THR A 280 -0.96 10.69 1.74
N ILE A 281 -0.06 11.38 2.44
CA ILE A 281 0.22 11.12 3.86
C ILE A 281 -1.03 11.38 4.70
N CYS A 282 -1.79 12.44 4.42
CA CYS A 282 -3.06 12.72 5.10
C CYS A 282 -4.05 11.55 4.98
N GLY A 283 -4.17 10.95 3.78
CA GLY A 283 -4.96 9.74 3.58
C GLY A 283 -4.48 8.59 4.46
N ALA A 284 -3.17 8.33 4.49
CA ALA A 284 -2.59 7.27 5.33
C ALA A 284 -2.81 7.49 6.84
N VAL A 285 -2.77 8.75 7.31
CA VAL A 285 -3.06 9.11 8.70
C VAL A 285 -4.54 8.84 9.05
N ARG A 286 -5.47 9.17 8.14
CA ARG A 286 -6.89 8.90 8.33
C ARG A 286 -7.20 7.40 8.31
N ASP A 287 -6.59 6.65 7.40
CA ASP A 287 -6.71 5.19 7.36
C ASP A 287 -6.20 4.57 8.69
N ARG A 288 -5.10 5.12 9.22
CA ARG A 288 -4.58 4.72 10.53
C ARG A 288 -5.56 5.06 11.66
N LYS A 289 -6.21 6.22 11.64
CA LYS A 289 -7.24 6.60 12.62
C LYS A 289 -8.35 5.55 12.68
N VAL A 290 -8.90 5.17 11.54
CA VAL A 290 -9.95 4.12 11.46
C VAL A 290 -9.47 2.82 12.10
N ALA A 291 -8.23 2.40 11.80
CA ALA A 291 -7.65 1.18 12.38
C ALA A 291 -7.47 1.27 13.91
N VAL A 292 -7.00 2.41 14.42
CA VAL A 292 -6.85 2.64 15.87
C VAL A 292 -8.23 2.66 16.55
N GLU A 293 -9.19 3.41 16.02
CA GLU A 293 -10.54 3.51 16.59
C GLU A 293 -11.26 2.16 16.59
N ARG A 294 -11.03 1.32 15.59
CA ARG A 294 -11.53 -0.06 15.57
C ARG A 294 -10.99 -0.88 16.74
N ALA A 295 -9.68 -0.79 17.04
CA ALA A 295 -9.08 -1.49 18.17
C ALA A 295 -9.63 -0.98 19.52
N VAL A 296 -9.77 0.34 19.65
CA VAL A 296 -10.35 0.99 20.83
C VAL A 296 -11.80 0.56 21.04
N SER A 297 -12.63 0.61 19.98
CA SER A 297 -14.04 0.22 20.02
C SER A 297 -14.23 -1.27 20.34
N ALA A 298 -13.29 -2.12 19.91
CA ALA A 298 -13.27 -3.54 20.26
C ALA A 298 -12.73 -3.80 21.70
N GLY A 299 -12.37 -2.76 22.43
CA GLY A 299 -11.96 -2.82 23.82
C GLY A 299 -10.53 -3.33 24.05
N PHE A 300 -9.68 -3.40 23.03
CA PHE A 300 -8.30 -3.90 23.17
C PHE A 300 -7.47 -3.13 24.20
N PRO A 301 -7.55 -1.79 24.30
CA PRO A 301 -6.84 -1.05 25.34
C PRO A 301 -7.20 -1.46 26.77
N LYS A 302 -8.35 -2.11 27.00
CA LYS A 302 -8.79 -2.60 28.32
C LYS A 302 -8.38 -4.05 28.60
N ARG A 303 -7.84 -4.76 27.60
CA ARG A 303 -7.41 -6.16 27.73
C ARG A 303 -5.95 -6.23 28.19
N ALA A 304 -5.60 -7.31 28.88
CA ALA A 304 -4.20 -7.63 29.17
C ALA A 304 -3.46 -7.94 27.85
N PRO A 305 -2.21 -7.48 27.68
CA PRO A 305 -1.41 -7.87 26.52
C PRO A 305 -1.08 -9.36 26.57
N PRO A 306 -0.85 -10.01 25.42
CA PRO A 306 -0.40 -11.40 25.38
C PRO A 306 0.97 -11.54 26.04
N PRO A 307 1.33 -12.75 26.52
CA PRO A 307 2.62 -12.99 27.17
C PRO A 307 3.82 -12.83 26.22
N ARG A 308 3.59 -12.87 24.90
CA ARG A 308 4.60 -12.73 23.85
C ARG A 308 4.01 -11.95 22.67
N LEU A 309 4.88 -11.33 21.88
CA LEU A 309 4.54 -10.84 20.55
C LEU A 309 4.10 -11.99 19.62
N PRO A 310 3.38 -11.70 18.52
CA PRO A 310 3.12 -12.68 17.47
C PRO A 310 4.44 -13.13 16.80
N PRO A 311 4.43 -14.25 16.05
CA PRO A 311 5.59 -14.73 15.27
C PRO A 311 6.27 -13.65 14.43
N ASN A 312 5.49 -12.73 13.86
CA ASN A 312 5.96 -11.53 13.19
C ASN A 312 4.87 -10.45 13.34
N ILE A 313 5.23 -9.20 13.67
CA ILE A 313 4.21 -8.15 13.83
C ILE A 313 3.64 -7.67 12.48
N PHE A 314 4.40 -7.78 11.39
CA PHE A 314 3.99 -7.29 10.08
C PHE A 314 3.09 -8.27 9.31
N GLY A 315 3.26 -9.58 9.56
CA GLY A 315 2.45 -10.64 8.96
C GLY A 315 2.06 -11.69 9.99
N THR A 316 0.79 -11.68 10.40
CA THR A 316 0.31 -12.58 11.44
C THR A 316 -1.14 -12.98 11.21
N TYR A 317 -1.81 -13.48 12.26
CA TYR A 317 -3.20 -13.89 12.25
C TYR A 317 -3.88 -13.45 13.55
N GLY A 318 -5.21 -13.47 13.56
CA GLY A 318 -6.01 -13.18 14.75
C GLY A 318 -5.98 -11.70 15.15
N ASP A 319 -5.91 -11.43 16.45
CA ASP A 319 -6.08 -10.09 17.00
C ASP A 319 -5.05 -9.08 16.50
N TRP A 320 -3.79 -9.50 16.38
CA TRP A 320 -2.74 -8.63 15.85
C TRP A 320 -2.98 -8.26 14.38
N GLU A 321 -3.38 -9.21 13.54
CA GLU A 321 -3.68 -8.95 12.13
C GLU A 321 -4.85 -7.96 11.97
N ASN A 322 -5.84 -8.03 12.86
CA ASN A 322 -7.07 -7.25 12.75
C ASN A 322 -7.03 -5.87 13.41
N TYR A 323 -6.16 -5.65 14.41
CA TYR A 323 -6.23 -4.46 15.29
C TYR A 323 -4.89 -3.74 15.53
N SER A 324 -3.76 -4.35 15.13
CA SER A 324 -2.45 -3.69 15.16
C SER A 324 -2.22 -2.82 13.92
N THR A 325 -1.25 -1.90 13.95
CA THR A 325 -0.91 -1.04 12.80
C THR A 325 0.54 -1.10 12.29
N PRO A 326 1.40 -2.09 12.59
CA PRO A 326 2.84 -2.00 12.31
C PRO A 326 3.15 -1.84 10.81
N SER A 327 2.45 -2.56 9.93
CA SER A 327 2.63 -2.43 8.48
C SER A 327 2.10 -1.11 7.93
N ARG A 328 1.04 -0.54 8.53
CA ARG A 328 0.51 0.79 8.17
C ARG A 328 1.48 1.88 8.62
N ASP A 329 2.00 1.75 9.83
CA ASP A 329 2.93 2.70 10.45
C ASP A 329 4.27 2.71 9.71
N ALA A 330 4.78 1.54 9.31
CA ALA A 330 5.95 1.41 8.44
C ALA A 330 5.77 2.14 7.09
N ARG A 331 4.63 1.94 6.42
CA ARG A 331 4.32 2.65 5.15
C ARG A 331 4.19 4.16 5.35
N LEU A 332 3.58 4.60 6.44
CA LEU A 332 3.47 6.02 6.80
C LEU A 332 4.85 6.66 6.95
N LYS A 333 5.78 6.00 7.66
CA LYS A 333 7.17 6.46 7.81
C LYS A 333 7.88 6.55 6.47
N VAL A 334 7.77 5.52 5.64
CA VAL A 334 8.34 5.53 4.28
C VAL A 334 7.80 6.69 3.46
N SER A 335 6.50 7.02 3.57
CA SER A 335 5.92 8.16 2.84
C SER A 335 6.52 9.51 3.26
N PHE A 336 6.81 9.73 4.55
CA PHE A 336 7.50 10.96 4.99
C PHE A 336 8.96 11.01 4.50
N ILE A 337 9.70 9.91 4.63
CA ILE A 337 11.09 9.80 4.17
C ILE A 337 11.19 10.06 2.66
N ASP A 338 10.31 9.41 1.89
CA ASP A 338 10.29 9.53 0.44
C ASP A 338 9.90 10.94 -0.01
N LEU A 339 8.88 11.54 0.60
CA LEU A 339 8.48 12.91 0.28
C LEU A 339 9.62 13.90 0.52
N LYS A 340 10.30 13.81 1.66
CA LYS A 340 11.48 14.64 1.95
C LYS A 340 12.55 14.49 0.87
N ARG A 341 12.89 13.25 0.50
CA ARG A 341 13.88 12.97 -0.53
C ARG A 341 13.46 13.57 -1.88
N THR A 342 12.24 13.31 -2.33
CA THR A 342 11.72 13.81 -3.61
C THR A 342 11.74 15.33 -3.67
N ILE A 343 11.29 16.03 -2.62
CA ILE A 343 11.31 17.50 -2.62
C ILE A 343 12.75 18.01 -2.65
N LYS A 344 13.67 17.37 -1.92
CA LYS A 344 15.08 17.73 -1.99
C LYS A 344 15.66 17.57 -3.40
N GLU A 345 15.41 16.44 -4.05
CA GLU A 345 15.87 16.17 -5.41
C GLU A 345 15.29 17.17 -6.41
N LEU A 346 14.00 17.49 -6.31
CA LEU A 346 13.35 18.47 -7.18
C LEU A 346 13.89 19.89 -6.99
N VAL A 347 14.20 20.30 -5.75
CA VAL A 347 14.86 21.58 -5.46
C VAL A 347 16.27 21.61 -6.04
N ASP A 348 17.05 20.52 -5.88
CA ASP A 348 18.39 20.42 -6.43
C ASP A 348 18.36 20.50 -7.98
N HIS A 349 17.42 19.81 -8.64
CA HIS A 349 17.21 19.87 -10.09
C HIS A 349 16.77 21.25 -10.58
N TYR A 350 15.86 21.91 -9.86
CA TYR A 350 15.43 23.28 -10.16
C TYR A 350 16.61 24.24 -10.11
N ASN A 351 17.44 24.16 -9.07
CA ASN A 351 18.63 24.99 -8.91
C ASN A 351 19.70 24.71 -9.98
N ALA A 352 19.77 23.47 -10.49
CA ALA A 352 20.65 23.09 -11.58
C ALA A 352 20.15 23.56 -12.96
N GLY A 353 18.92 24.06 -13.07
CA GLY A 353 18.30 24.48 -14.34
C GLY A 353 17.85 23.31 -15.21
N ASP A 354 17.54 22.16 -14.62
CA ASP A 354 17.10 20.99 -15.35
C ASP A 354 15.69 21.18 -15.94
N THR A 355 15.47 20.71 -17.18
CA THR A 355 14.22 20.94 -17.92
C THR A 355 13.05 20.07 -17.49
N ASP A 356 13.30 19.03 -16.70
CA ASP A 356 12.29 18.13 -16.14
C ASP A 356 11.66 18.67 -14.85
N VAL A 357 12.12 19.82 -14.36
CA VAL A 357 11.53 20.52 -13.21
C VAL A 357 11.26 21.97 -13.60
N ARG A 358 10.07 22.46 -13.28
CA ARG A 358 9.68 23.84 -13.59
C ARG A 358 8.85 24.43 -12.47
N TYR A 359 9.21 25.64 -12.09
CA TYR A 359 8.43 26.46 -11.18
C TYR A 359 8.43 27.90 -11.70
N ASP A 360 7.24 28.47 -11.88
CA ASP A 360 7.06 29.79 -12.51
C ASP A 360 7.02 30.94 -11.48
N GLY A 361 7.10 30.63 -10.18
CA GLY A 361 7.05 31.63 -9.11
C GLY A 361 8.42 32.25 -8.79
N ALA A 362 8.40 33.37 -8.08
CA ALA A 362 9.62 34.14 -7.78
C ALA A 362 10.49 33.52 -6.68
N ASP A 363 9.89 32.85 -5.70
CA ASP A 363 10.58 32.29 -4.52
C ASP A 363 10.07 30.87 -4.27
N LEU A 364 10.86 29.88 -4.71
CA LEU A 364 10.53 28.47 -4.54
C LEU A 364 10.60 28.03 -3.06
N PRO A 365 11.68 28.32 -2.30
CA PRO A 365 11.73 28.03 -0.86
C PRO A 365 10.50 28.52 -0.10
N ARG A 366 10.07 29.77 -0.34
CA ARG A 366 8.91 30.34 0.34
C ARG A 366 7.61 29.65 -0.05
N ALA A 367 7.42 29.34 -1.33
CA ALA A 367 6.21 28.68 -1.81
C ALA A 367 6.09 27.23 -1.32
N LEU A 368 7.20 26.51 -1.20
CA LEU A 368 7.22 25.18 -0.58
C LEU A 368 6.78 25.26 0.88
N TRP A 369 7.30 26.23 1.64
CA TRP A 369 6.89 26.45 3.03
C TRP A 369 5.39 26.74 3.15
N GLU A 370 4.87 27.65 2.32
CA GLU A 370 3.44 28.00 2.34
C GLU A 370 2.54 26.84 1.93
N ALA A 371 2.96 26.04 0.93
CA ALA A 371 2.25 24.84 0.56
C ALA A 371 2.23 23.81 1.68
N TYR A 372 3.36 23.59 2.38
CA TYR A 372 3.40 22.71 3.55
C TYR A 372 2.42 23.18 4.64
N GLN A 373 2.45 24.47 5.01
CA GLN A 373 1.55 25.00 6.05
C GLN A 373 0.07 24.84 5.64
N GLN A 374 -0.28 25.16 4.39
CA GLN A 374 -1.65 25.03 3.91
C GLN A 374 -2.15 23.58 3.94
N GLU A 375 -1.35 22.62 3.47
CA GLU A 375 -1.75 21.20 3.48
C GLU A 375 -1.73 20.62 4.89
N LYS A 376 -0.82 21.10 5.76
CA LYS A 376 -0.80 20.77 7.20
C LYS A 376 -2.12 21.15 7.84
N ASP A 377 -2.52 22.41 7.71
CA ASP A 377 -3.70 22.96 8.37
C ASP A 377 -5.01 22.44 7.76
N ALA A 378 -5.00 22.09 6.48
CA ALA A 378 -6.13 21.43 5.83
C ALA A 378 -6.32 19.97 6.29
N CYS A 379 -5.24 19.27 6.65
CA CYS A 379 -5.29 17.89 7.12
C CYS A 379 -5.44 17.82 8.64
N THR A 380 -6.65 18.04 9.14
CA THR A 380 -7.00 17.84 10.54
C THR A 380 -7.81 16.55 10.75
N PHE A 381 -7.71 16.00 11.94
CA PHE A 381 -8.48 14.85 12.41
C PHE A 381 -8.57 14.86 13.94
N THR A 382 -9.44 14.03 14.50
CA THR A 382 -9.54 13.84 15.95
C THR A 382 -9.25 12.40 16.35
N TYR A 383 -8.91 12.16 17.62
CA TYR A 383 -8.93 10.83 18.20
C TYR A 383 -9.50 10.87 19.63
N TRP A 384 -10.04 9.73 20.08
CA TRP A 384 -10.58 9.55 21.42
C TRP A 384 -9.50 9.21 22.44
N ARG A 385 -9.46 9.95 23.54
CA ARG A 385 -8.69 9.60 24.73
C ARG A 385 -9.40 8.53 25.55
N SER A 386 -8.66 7.96 26.48
CA SER A 386 -9.15 6.91 27.39
C SER A 386 -10.26 7.40 28.34
N ASP A 387 -10.39 8.72 28.55
CA ASP A 387 -11.43 9.37 29.37
C ASP A 387 -12.63 9.87 28.54
N ASP A 388 -12.74 9.44 27.29
CA ASP A 388 -13.73 9.87 26.30
C ASP A 388 -13.65 11.35 25.89
N SER A 389 -12.60 12.09 26.30
CA SER A 389 -12.29 13.40 25.70
C SER A 389 -11.66 13.22 24.31
N ARG A 390 -11.58 14.28 23.50
CA ARG A 390 -10.96 14.22 22.17
C ARG A 390 -9.74 15.14 22.06
N ILE A 391 -8.81 14.76 21.21
CA ILE A 391 -7.69 15.60 20.78
C ILE A 391 -7.88 15.92 19.32
N ARG A 392 -7.68 17.18 18.94
CA ARG A 392 -7.58 17.60 17.55
C ARG A 392 -6.13 17.66 17.14
N MET A 393 -5.79 16.94 16.07
CA MET A 393 -4.46 16.88 15.50
C MET A 393 -4.47 17.32 14.04
N HIS A 394 -3.29 17.69 13.55
CA HIS A 394 -2.99 17.75 12.13
C HIS A 394 -1.76 16.89 11.81
N ILE A 395 -1.47 16.71 10.52
CA ILE A 395 -0.32 15.93 10.04
C ILE A 395 1.04 16.36 10.63
N GLY A 396 1.24 17.64 10.95
CA GLY A 396 2.46 18.14 11.61
C GLY A 396 2.72 17.45 12.97
N HIS A 397 1.70 17.30 13.83
CA HIS A 397 1.83 16.55 15.09
C HIS A 397 2.18 15.08 14.85
N VAL A 398 1.67 14.48 13.77
CA VAL A 398 2.02 13.09 13.40
C VAL A 398 3.46 12.99 12.94
N GLN A 399 3.96 13.96 12.17
CA GLN A 399 5.36 14.03 11.76
C GLN A 399 6.29 14.11 12.97
N ASP A 400 5.93 14.92 13.98
CA ASP A 400 6.73 15.13 15.19
C ASP A 400 6.79 13.87 16.08
N ARG A 401 5.70 13.09 16.07
CA ARG A 401 5.52 11.90 16.92
C ARG A 401 5.68 10.59 16.18
N LEU A 402 6.14 10.63 14.92
CA LEU A 402 6.10 9.52 13.96
C LEU A 402 6.71 8.22 14.51
N TRP A 403 7.74 8.36 15.34
CA TRP A 403 8.53 7.29 15.92
C TRP A 403 8.05 6.84 17.32
N ASP A 404 7.09 7.56 17.90
CA ASP A 404 6.44 7.26 19.17
C ASP A 404 5.05 6.63 18.99
N LEU A 405 4.50 6.68 17.77
CA LEU A 405 3.25 6.01 17.42
C LEU A 405 3.30 4.52 17.75
N SER A 406 2.52 4.08 18.74
CA SER A 406 2.42 2.66 19.04
C SER A 406 1.57 1.93 18.00
N PHE A 407 2.08 0.79 17.53
CA PHE A 407 1.37 -0.13 16.65
C PHE A 407 0.55 -1.18 17.41
N ASP A 408 0.77 -1.34 18.71
CA ASP A 408 0.26 -2.44 19.52
C ASP A 408 -1.24 -2.22 19.86
N PRO A 409 -2.14 -3.18 19.56
CA PRO A 409 -3.57 -3.05 19.83
C PRO A 409 -3.92 -2.83 21.31
N TYR A 410 -3.08 -3.30 22.22
CA TYR A 410 -3.37 -3.31 23.66
C TYR A 410 -3.01 -2.01 24.37
N HIS A 411 -2.25 -1.10 23.74
CA HIS A 411 -1.94 0.20 24.35
C HIS A 411 -3.11 1.18 24.26
N CYS A 412 -3.19 2.08 25.25
CA CYS A 412 -4.13 3.21 25.28
C CYS A 412 -4.06 4.06 23.99
N PRO A 413 -5.17 4.68 23.57
CA PRO A 413 -5.22 5.55 22.39
C PRO A 413 -4.13 6.62 22.36
N GLU A 414 -3.77 7.18 23.51
CA GLU A 414 -2.74 8.20 23.69
C GLU A 414 -1.37 7.70 23.20
N ARG A 415 -0.97 6.47 23.56
CA ARG A 415 0.26 5.85 23.03
C ARG A 415 0.15 5.48 21.56
N ARG A 416 -1.05 5.08 21.10
CA ARG A 416 -1.29 4.86 19.67
C ARG A 416 -1.06 6.13 18.87
N TRP A 417 -1.16 7.32 19.48
CA TRP A 417 -0.92 8.62 18.84
C TRP A 417 0.34 9.36 19.33
N GLY A 418 1.22 8.68 20.08
CA GLY A 418 2.50 9.25 20.53
C GLY A 418 2.34 10.45 21.46
N ALA A 419 1.24 10.52 22.21
CA ALA A 419 0.95 11.61 23.13
C ALA A 419 1.97 11.67 24.29
N SER A 420 2.20 12.89 24.79
CA SER A 420 3.03 13.20 25.96
C SER A 420 2.35 14.29 26.81
N GLY A 421 2.91 14.61 27.98
CA GLY A 421 2.39 15.68 28.84
C GLY A 421 0.92 15.50 29.25
N ASP A 422 0.16 16.60 29.25
CA ASP A 422 -1.26 16.62 29.66
C ASP A 422 -2.16 15.77 28.76
N GLU A 423 -1.82 15.64 27.48
CA GLU A 423 -2.51 14.76 26.52
C GLU A 423 -2.41 13.30 26.96
N PHE A 424 -1.25 12.87 27.45
CA PHE A 424 -0.98 11.51 27.90
C PHE A 424 -1.62 11.17 29.25
N ALA A 425 -1.99 12.17 30.06
CA ALA A 425 -2.42 11.99 31.45
C ALA A 425 -3.65 11.08 31.66
N THR A 426 -4.46 10.85 30.62
CA THR A 426 -5.64 9.99 30.66
C THR A 426 -5.35 8.53 30.31
N CYS A 427 -4.14 8.22 29.81
CA CYS A 427 -3.79 6.87 29.41
C CYS A 427 -4.00 5.88 30.57
N THR A 428 -4.78 4.82 30.30
CA THR A 428 -5.16 3.81 31.30
C THR A 428 -4.22 2.60 31.36
N ASP A 429 -3.09 2.66 30.65
CA ASP A 429 -2.11 1.58 30.63
C ASP A 429 -1.45 1.38 32.00
N ASP A 430 -1.35 0.13 32.43
CA ASP A 430 -0.65 -0.25 33.66
C ASP A 430 0.89 -0.32 33.48
N GLU A 431 1.59 -0.74 34.53
CA GLU A 431 3.04 -0.91 34.51
C GLU A 431 3.47 -1.95 33.46
N LEU A 432 2.72 -3.04 33.29
CA LEU A 432 3.04 -4.08 32.33
C LEU A 432 2.99 -3.55 30.89
N LYS A 433 1.93 -2.83 30.53
CA LYS A 433 1.80 -2.19 29.22
C LYS A 433 2.86 -1.11 29.02
N THR A 434 3.22 -0.37 30.06
CA THR A 434 4.34 0.59 30.01
C THR A 434 5.65 -0.07 29.61
N ARG A 435 5.98 -1.20 30.24
CA ARG A 435 7.18 -1.96 29.88
C ARG A 435 7.12 -2.49 28.44
N TRP A 436 5.96 -2.94 27.96
CA TRP A 436 5.77 -3.33 26.56
C TRP A 436 6.01 -2.17 25.59
N TYR A 437 5.42 -1.01 25.86
CA TYR A 437 5.64 0.21 25.08
C TYR A 437 7.13 0.58 25.03
N GLU A 438 7.86 0.51 26.13
CA GLU A 438 9.30 0.80 26.15
C GLU A 438 10.12 -0.25 25.38
N ALA A 439 9.84 -1.54 25.59
CA ALA A 439 10.56 -2.64 24.93
C ALA A 439 10.35 -2.64 23.41
N GLN A 440 9.18 -2.21 22.93
CA GLN A 440 8.85 -2.12 21.50
C GLN A 440 9.43 -0.88 20.79
N ARG A 441 10.20 -0.03 21.49
CA ARG A 441 10.74 1.24 20.94
C ARG A 441 11.49 1.05 19.62
N TYR A 442 12.41 0.09 19.56
CA TYR A 442 13.24 -0.13 18.37
C TYR A 442 12.43 -0.67 17.18
N LEU A 443 11.38 -1.45 17.45
CA LEU A 443 10.41 -1.86 16.43
C LEU A 443 9.61 -0.66 15.92
N ARG A 444 9.28 0.31 16.77
CA ARG A 444 8.66 1.58 16.33
C ARG A 444 9.61 2.44 15.51
N TYR A 445 10.93 2.32 15.64
CA TYR A 445 11.87 3.02 14.77
C TYR A 445 11.99 2.41 13.37
N GLN A 446 11.48 1.20 13.18
CA GLN A 446 11.55 0.51 11.91
C GLN A 446 10.57 1.11 10.89
N ALA A 447 11.10 1.53 9.74
CA ALA A 447 10.31 1.95 8.55
C ALA A 447 10.25 0.83 7.50
N GLU A 448 11.30 0.02 7.39
CA GLU A 448 11.29 -1.18 6.57
C GLU A 448 10.50 -2.29 7.26
N ARG A 449 9.78 -3.13 6.51
CA ARG A 449 9.07 -4.28 7.08
C ARG A 449 9.92 -5.52 6.90
N THR A 450 10.02 -6.36 7.93
CA THR A 450 10.89 -7.56 7.94
C THR A 450 10.06 -8.80 8.27
N TYR A 451 9.49 -9.44 7.25
CA TYR A 451 8.57 -10.58 7.41
C TYR A 451 9.27 -11.92 7.65
N ASP A 452 10.55 -11.97 7.28
CA ASP A 452 11.47 -13.09 7.45
C ASP A 452 12.10 -13.14 8.85
N VAL A 453 11.92 -12.08 9.65
CA VAL A 453 12.46 -11.99 11.00
C VAL A 453 11.45 -12.53 12.02
N ARG A 454 11.90 -13.49 12.84
CA ARG A 454 11.15 -13.99 13.99
C ARG A 454 10.98 -12.89 15.04
N MET A 455 9.77 -12.72 15.60
CA MET A 455 9.47 -11.66 16.58
C MET A 455 8.70 -12.11 17.82
N ASP A 456 8.33 -13.38 17.96
CA ASP A 456 7.55 -13.94 19.09
C ASP A 456 8.32 -14.01 20.40
N PHE A 457 8.85 -12.88 20.87
CA PHE A 457 9.56 -12.77 22.14
C PHE A 457 8.63 -12.33 23.27
N ALA A 458 8.90 -12.82 24.46
CA ALA A 458 8.36 -12.27 25.69
C ALA A 458 9.01 -10.90 25.98
N LEU A 459 8.37 -10.14 26.86
CA LEU A 459 8.80 -8.81 27.24
C LEU A 459 10.26 -8.74 27.72
N ASP A 460 10.70 -9.70 28.51
CA ASP A 460 12.05 -9.79 29.09
C ASP A 460 13.11 -10.32 28.11
N GLU A 461 12.67 -10.87 26.97
CA GLU A 461 13.56 -11.35 25.91
C GLU A 461 13.86 -10.27 24.86
N LEU A 462 13.02 -9.23 24.75
CA LEU A 462 13.24 -8.11 23.85
C LEU A 462 14.44 -7.26 24.30
N LYS A 463 15.33 -6.98 23.35
CA LYS A 463 16.59 -6.27 23.58
C LYS A 463 16.80 -5.19 22.52
N PRO A 464 17.59 -4.15 22.83
CA PRO A 464 18.11 -3.25 21.80
C PRO A 464 18.81 -4.04 20.69
N PRO A 465 18.65 -3.66 19.41
CA PRO A 465 19.35 -4.32 18.31
C PRO A 465 20.87 -4.18 18.41
N SER A 466 21.38 -3.13 19.08
CA SER A 466 22.80 -3.02 19.43
C SER A 466 23.33 -4.07 20.42
N LYS A 467 22.45 -4.73 21.19
CA LYS A 467 22.82 -5.68 22.26
C LYS A 467 22.62 -7.15 21.91
N ALA A 468 21.84 -7.45 20.87
CA ALA A 468 21.56 -8.81 20.47
C ALA A 468 21.23 -8.87 18.96
N PRO A 469 21.50 -10.00 18.29
CA PRO A 469 20.96 -10.25 16.96
C PRO A 469 19.44 -10.51 17.02
N PRO A 470 18.71 -10.43 15.88
CA PRO A 470 17.27 -10.68 15.81
C PRO A 470 16.85 -12.03 16.41
N GLU A 471 17.62 -13.09 16.18
CA GLU A 471 17.41 -14.45 16.70
C GLU A 471 17.32 -14.51 18.24
N LYS A 472 17.86 -13.49 18.92
CA LYS A 472 17.95 -13.36 20.38
C LYS A 472 17.18 -12.15 20.92
N GLY A 473 16.21 -11.65 20.15
CA GLY A 473 15.30 -10.57 20.56
C GLY A 473 15.82 -9.16 20.31
N GLY A 474 16.97 -9.00 19.65
CA GLY A 474 17.47 -7.68 19.21
C GLY A 474 16.77 -7.23 17.93
N LEU A 475 15.55 -6.72 18.07
CA LEU A 475 14.67 -6.37 16.96
C LEU A 475 14.62 -4.87 16.70
N GLY A 476 14.22 -4.48 15.49
CA GLY A 476 14.07 -3.08 15.12
C GLY A 476 15.37 -2.43 14.66
N VAL A 477 15.40 -1.10 14.73
CA VAL A 477 16.58 -0.28 14.38
C VAL A 477 16.93 0.65 15.53
N GLU A 478 18.23 0.89 15.73
CA GLU A 478 18.75 1.61 16.89
C GLU A 478 18.29 3.07 16.95
N ALA A 479 18.16 3.70 15.78
CA ALA A 479 17.76 5.10 15.63
C ALA A 479 16.75 5.25 14.49
N PRO A 480 15.80 6.20 14.61
CA PRO A 480 14.86 6.50 13.54
C PRO A 480 15.58 7.06 12.31
N ALA A 481 15.02 6.82 11.13
CA ALA A 481 15.47 7.46 9.90
C ALA A 481 15.06 8.94 9.87
N ASP A 482 15.79 9.74 9.10
CA ASP A 482 15.43 11.14 8.92
C ASP A 482 14.19 11.29 8.00
N ALA A 483 13.06 11.62 8.63
CA ALA A 483 11.77 11.84 7.99
C ALA A 483 11.31 13.31 8.11
N ASP A 484 12.16 14.21 8.62
CA ASP A 484 11.74 15.57 8.96
C ASP A 484 11.78 16.50 7.74
N LEU A 485 10.67 16.49 6.99
CA LEU A 485 10.42 17.40 5.88
C LEU A 485 10.33 18.86 6.35
N ARG A 486 9.78 19.11 7.54
CA ARG A 486 9.53 20.47 8.06
C ARG A 486 10.85 21.17 8.35
N ALA A 487 11.79 20.49 9.00
CA ALA A 487 13.14 21.02 9.23
C ALA A 487 13.88 21.29 7.92
N TYR A 488 13.74 20.42 6.90
CA TYR A 488 14.33 20.67 5.58
C TYR A 488 13.77 21.96 4.93
N LEU A 489 12.45 22.12 4.91
CA LEU A 489 11.80 23.31 4.34
C LEU A 489 12.13 24.58 5.14
N ALA A 490 12.20 24.50 6.46
CA ALA A 490 12.65 25.61 7.31
C ALA A 490 14.10 26.00 7.01
N GLY A 491 14.98 25.01 6.79
CA GLY A 491 16.38 25.22 6.42
C GLY A 491 16.54 25.95 5.09
N LEU A 492 15.72 25.63 4.07
CA LEU A 492 15.71 26.37 2.80
C LEU A 492 15.37 27.86 2.97
N ASN A 493 14.59 28.19 4.01
CA ASN A 493 14.12 29.55 4.30
C ASN A 493 14.89 30.24 5.43
N ALA A 494 15.89 29.57 6.04
CA ALA A 494 16.59 30.02 7.24
C ALA A 494 15.66 30.38 8.43
N PHE A 495 14.55 29.66 8.60
CA PHE A 495 13.67 29.84 9.76
C PHE A 495 14.23 29.16 11.02
N PRO A 496 14.03 29.74 12.23
CA PRO A 496 14.48 29.12 13.47
C PRO A 496 13.62 27.89 13.82
N LEU A 497 14.27 26.81 14.25
CA LEU A 497 13.58 25.56 14.62
C LEU A 497 12.58 25.73 15.77
N SER A 498 12.82 26.67 16.69
CA SER A 498 11.91 26.96 17.80
C SER A 498 10.56 27.54 17.37
N ALA A 499 10.44 28.04 16.12
CA ALA A 499 9.18 28.52 15.56
C ALA A 499 8.34 27.39 14.93
N LEU A 500 8.79 26.14 15.04
CA LEU A 500 8.16 24.97 14.40
C LEU A 500 7.28 24.14 15.34
N GLU A 501 7.39 24.33 16.65
CA GLU A 501 6.66 23.55 17.65
C GLU A 501 5.24 24.10 17.84
N GLU A 502 4.25 23.26 17.56
CA GLU A 502 2.83 23.50 17.85
C GLU A 502 2.32 22.34 18.73
N GLU A 503 1.72 22.65 19.88
CA GLU A 503 1.07 21.64 20.72
C GLU A 503 -0.34 21.33 20.20
N PRO A 504 -0.80 20.06 20.23
CA PRO A 504 -2.17 19.73 19.84
C PRO A 504 -3.21 20.37 20.75
N GLU A 505 -4.37 20.68 20.17
CA GLU A 505 -5.49 21.25 20.89
C GLU A 505 -6.35 20.15 21.54
N ILE A 506 -6.56 20.25 22.86
CA ILE A 506 -7.52 19.40 23.58
C ILE A 506 -8.93 19.93 23.31
N VAL A 507 -9.79 19.10 22.69
CA VAL A 507 -11.16 19.48 22.36
C VAL A 507 -12.13 18.65 23.21
N LEU A 508 -12.93 19.33 24.05
CA LEU A 508 -13.98 18.67 24.84
C LEU A 508 -15.03 18.04 23.91
N ALA A 509 -15.52 16.84 24.26
CA ALA A 509 -16.39 16.02 23.40
C ALA A 509 -17.63 16.77 22.86
N ALA A 510 -18.17 17.74 23.60
CA ALA A 510 -19.33 18.54 23.21
C ALA A 510 -19.05 19.61 22.12
N GLY A 511 -17.78 19.96 21.90
CA GLY A 511 -17.34 20.95 20.91
C GLY A 511 -16.62 20.37 19.69
N ALA A 512 -16.37 19.06 19.67
CA ALA A 512 -15.65 18.42 18.58
C ALA A 512 -16.56 18.23 17.35
N PRO A 513 -16.18 18.74 16.16
CA PRO A 513 -16.92 18.43 14.95
C PRO A 513 -16.96 16.92 14.73
N VAL A 514 -18.15 16.40 14.42
CA VAL A 514 -18.28 15.02 13.92
C VAL A 514 -17.78 15.03 12.48
N GLU A 515 -16.56 14.53 12.28
CA GLU A 515 -16.01 14.42 10.94
C GLU A 515 -16.72 13.28 10.18
N PRO A 516 -17.30 13.54 8.99
CA PRO A 516 -17.97 12.48 8.23
C PRO A 516 -16.92 11.50 7.69
N GLU A 517 -17.03 10.23 8.08
CA GLU A 517 -16.25 9.13 7.53
C GLU A 517 -17.06 8.33 6.50
N PRO A 518 -16.44 7.79 5.43
CA PRO A 518 -15.01 7.84 5.10
C PRO A 518 -14.63 9.08 4.27
N GLN A 519 -13.48 9.71 4.56
CA GLN A 519 -12.92 10.74 3.68
C GLN A 519 -11.90 10.16 2.71
N LEU A 520 -12.20 10.25 1.42
CA LEU A 520 -11.24 9.98 0.36
C LEU A 520 -10.08 11.01 0.42
N PRO A 521 -8.88 10.68 -0.09
CA PRO A 521 -7.79 11.66 -0.20
C PRO A 521 -8.28 12.93 -0.93
N ALA A 522 -7.84 14.12 -0.52
CA ALA A 522 -8.36 15.39 -1.09
C ALA A 522 -8.17 15.50 -2.61
N TRP A 523 -7.08 14.94 -3.15
CA TRP A 523 -6.85 14.86 -4.60
C TRP A 523 -7.93 14.03 -5.32
N HIS A 524 -8.59 13.11 -4.64
CA HIS A 524 -9.65 12.29 -5.19
C HIS A 524 -10.84 13.14 -5.64
N ALA A 525 -11.26 14.09 -4.81
CA ALA A 525 -12.29 15.06 -5.15
C ALA A 525 -11.84 15.98 -6.29
N LYS A 526 -10.56 16.36 -6.34
CA LYS A 526 -10.00 17.16 -7.44
C LYS A 526 -10.06 16.40 -8.78
N ILE A 527 -9.76 15.11 -8.81
CA ILE A 527 -9.90 14.26 -10.00
C ILE A 527 -11.35 14.22 -10.48
N LEU A 528 -12.32 14.06 -9.57
CA LEU A 528 -13.74 14.07 -9.89
C LEU A 528 -14.21 15.42 -10.47
N ASN A 529 -13.60 16.52 -10.05
CA ASN A 529 -13.93 17.87 -10.49
C ASN A 529 -13.12 18.35 -11.72
N GLY A 530 -12.46 17.43 -12.45
CA GLY A 530 -11.89 17.73 -13.77
C GLY A 530 -10.54 18.44 -13.75
N TRP A 531 -9.75 18.31 -12.67
CA TRP A 531 -8.41 18.91 -12.55
C TRP A 531 -7.39 18.37 -13.58
N THR A 532 -7.69 17.26 -14.26
CA THR A 532 -6.91 16.72 -15.40
C THR A 532 -7.44 17.16 -16.76
N LYS A 533 -8.32 18.16 -16.83
CA LYS A 533 -8.66 18.77 -18.12
C LYS A 533 -7.62 19.84 -18.41
N PRO A 534 -7.01 19.86 -19.60
CA PRO A 534 -6.20 21.01 -20.01
C PRO A 534 -7.07 22.26 -19.86
N LYS A 535 -6.52 23.32 -19.26
CA LYS A 535 -7.10 24.64 -19.47
C LYS A 535 -7.08 24.89 -20.98
N PRO A 536 -8.20 25.34 -21.56
CA PRO A 536 -8.33 25.52 -23.01
C PRO A 536 -7.27 26.46 -23.58
#